data_AF-A0A355AXW4-F1
#
_entry.id   AF-A0A355AXW4-F1
#
_cell.length_a   1.000
_cell.length_b   1.000
_cell.length_c   1.000
_cell.angle_alpha   90.00
_cell.angle_beta   90.00
_cell.angle_gamma   90.00
#
_symmetry.space_group_name_H-M   'P 1'
#
loop_
_entity.id
_entity.type
_entity.pdbx_description
1 polymer ?
#
loop_
_entity_poly.entity_id
_entity_poly.type
_entity_poly.pdbx_seq_one_letter_code
_entity_poly.pdbx_strand_id
1 'polypeptide(L)'
;IMVTEIASSSLFLVFFLVMIASLVLGMGLPTIAAYILLVIVVAPSITKLGAPLVAAHMFIFYFGVISSITPPVALAAYAASGISGANAMRTGFTACRLAITAFIVPYLFVYYPELLLTQGTFGEIAYRLTVSSVGIIFVAMAAMAYGRSLLGAGDRLVMAVAAALLFLASPWLNLAGLLIGAGHMVFLQKSGNAPAAAL
;
A
#
# COMPACT_ATOMS: atom_id res chain seq x y z
N ILE A 1 -5.09 -17.79 19.88
CA ILE A 1 -3.73 -17.58 19.33
C ILE A 1 -3.56 -18.39 18.04
N MET A 2 -3.54 -19.73 18.07
CA MET A 2 -3.40 -20.51 16.82
C MET A 2 -4.57 -20.33 15.84
N VAL A 3 -5.82 -20.33 16.34
CA VAL A 3 -7.02 -20.12 15.50
C VAL A 3 -7.08 -18.70 14.90
N THR A 4 -6.67 -17.69 15.67
CA THR A 4 -6.63 -16.29 15.21
C THR A 4 -5.52 -16.05 14.20
N GLU A 5 -4.37 -16.71 14.33
CA GLU A 5 -3.28 -16.65 13.35
C GLU A 5 -3.66 -17.37 12.04
N ILE A 6 -4.25 -18.56 12.12
CA ILE A 6 -4.76 -19.29 10.93
C ILE A 6 -5.87 -18.49 10.23
N ALA A 7 -6.80 -17.89 10.99
CA ALA A 7 -7.82 -17.02 10.44
C ALA A 7 -7.23 -15.80 9.72
N SER A 8 -6.20 -15.15 10.31
CA SER A 8 -5.51 -14.02 9.69
C SER A 8 -4.75 -14.40 8.41
N SER A 9 -4.15 -15.61 8.37
CA SER A 9 -3.49 -16.14 7.18
C SER A 9 -4.49 -16.40 6.06
N SER A 10 -5.67 -16.94 6.38
CA SER A 10 -6.75 -17.13 5.40
C SER A 10 -7.29 -15.80 4.87
N LEU A 11 -7.38 -14.77 5.72
CA LEU A 11 -7.86 -13.45 5.32
C LEU A 11 -6.85 -12.75 4.40
N PHE A 12 -5.56 -12.73 4.77
CA PHE A 12 -4.51 -12.19 3.89
C PHE A 12 -4.52 -12.88 2.52
N LEU A 13 -4.56 -14.22 2.50
CA LEU A 13 -4.55 -14.99 1.26
C LEU A 13 -5.78 -14.69 0.38
N VAL A 14 -6.96 -14.59 0.97
CA VAL A 14 -8.18 -14.26 0.23
C VAL A 14 -8.08 -12.86 -0.36
N PHE A 15 -7.70 -11.85 0.42
CA PHE A 15 -7.53 -10.50 -0.09
C PHE A 15 -6.40 -10.40 -1.14
N PHE A 16 -5.36 -11.22 -1.01
CA PHE A 16 -4.32 -11.34 -2.02
C PHE A 16 -4.84 -11.91 -3.35
N LEU A 17 -5.66 -12.97 -3.31
CA LEU A 17 -6.32 -13.50 -4.51
C LEU A 17 -7.30 -12.50 -5.13
N VAL A 18 -8.05 -11.77 -4.28
CA VAL A 18 -8.97 -10.71 -4.72
C VAL A 18 -8.21 -9.56 -5.36
N MET A 19 -7.05 -9.19 -4.83
CA MET A 19 -6.16 -8.19 -5.43
C MET A 19 -5.75 -8.63 -6.83
N ILE A 20 -5.27 -9.87 -7.01
CA ILE A 20 -4.87 -10.38 -8.33
C ILE A 20 -6.06 -10.36 -9.29
N ALA A 21 -7.22 -10.88 -8.87
CA ALA A 21 -8.43 -10.88 -9.70
C ALA A 21 -8.86 -9.46 -10.07
N SER A 22 -8.76 -8.52 -9.13
CA SER A 22 -9.10 -7.10 -9.34
C SER A 22 -8.16 -6.41 -10.31
N LEU A 23 -6.87 -6.68 -10.21
CA LEU A 23 -5.87 -6.19 -11.14
C LEU A 23 -6.13 -6.76 -12.54
N VAL A 24 -6.29 -8.07 -12.69
CA VAL A 24 -6.48 -8.71 -14.01
C VAL A 24 -7.77 -8.25 -14.69
N LEU A 25 -8.90 -8.26 -13.98
CA LEU A 25 -10.19 -7.85 -14.56
C LEU A 25 -10.25 -6.34 -14.83
N GLY A 26 -9.60 -5.53 -13.99
CA GLY A 26 -9.54 -4.08 -14.17
C GLY A 26 -8.69 -3.61 -15.35
N MET A 27 -7.98 -4.51 -16.05
CA MET A 27 -7.13 -4.14 -17.19
C MET A 27 -7.85 -4.18 -18.54
N GLY A 28 -8.93 -4.96 -18.64
CA GLY A 28 -9.70 -5.13 -19.88
C GLY A 28 -11.07 -4.43 -19.88
N LEU A 29 -11.50 -3.88 -18.75
CA LEU A 29 -12.83 -3.32 -18.54
C LEU A 29 -12.73 -1.91 -17.95
N PRO A 30 -13.70 -1.01 -18.23
CA PRO A 30 -13.84 0.23 -17.47
C PRO A 30 -13.99 -0.08 -15.97
N THR A 31 -13.39 0.74 -15.10
CA THR A 31 -13.33 0.50 -13.64
C THR A 31 -14.69 0.16 -13.01
N ILE A 32 -15.76 0.83 -13.44
CA ILE A 32 -17.12 0.58 -12.95
C ILE A 32 -17.58 -0.86 -13.27
N ALA A 33 -17.34 -1.32 -14.50
CA ALA A 33 -17.73 -2.66 -14.94
C ALA A 33 -16.91 -3.74 -14.23
N ALA A 34 -15.59 -3.54 -14.09
CA ALA A 34 -14.72 -4.45 -13.35
C ALA A 34 -15.16 -4.57 -11.88
N TYR A 35 -15.44 -3.44 -11.22
CA TYR A 35 -15.90 -3.39 -9.84
C TYR A 35 -17.21 -4.18 -9.65
N ILE A 36 -18.24 -3.92 -10.47
CA ILE A 36 -19.54 -4.61 -10.35
C ILE A 36 -19.37 -6.13 -10.50
N LEU A 37 -18.60 -6.57 -11.49
CA LEU A 37 -18.37 -7.99 -11.75
C LEU A 37 -17.64 -8.68 -10.58
N LEU A 38 -16.59 -8.05 -10.05
CA LEU A 38 -15.84 -8.57 -8.91
C LEU A 38 -16.69 -8.60 -7.65
N VAL A 39 -17.41 -7.52 -7.34
CA VAL A 39 -18.22 -7.44 -6.12
C VAL A 39 -19.28 -8.53 -6.08
N ILE A 40 -19.94 -8.82 -7.20
CA ILE A 40 -20.97 -9.88 -7.27
C ILE A 40 -20.36 -11.25 -6.97
N VAL A 41 -19.14 -11.52 -7.43
CA VAL A 41 -18.46 -12.81 -7.24
C VAL A 41 -17.81 -12.91 -5.86
N VAL A 42 -17.21 -11.82 -5.39
CA VAL A 42 -16.26 -11.82 -4.28
C VAL A 42 -16.88 -11.34 -2.96
N ALA A 43 -17.82 -10.39 -2.98
CA ALA A 43 -18.42 -9.85 -1.75
C ALA A 43 -19.08 -10.94 -0.85
N PRO A 44 -19.76 -11.96 -1.38
CA PRO A 44 -20.29 -13.05 -0.56
C PRO A 44 -19.20 -13.87 0.15
N SER A 45 -18.01 -13.95 -0.44
CA SER A 45 -16.88 -14.70 0.11
C SER A 45 -16.15 -13.89 1.18
N ILE A 46 -15.98 -12.59 0.98
CA ILE A 46 -15.31 -11.71 1.93
C ILE A 46 -16.15 -11.50 3.21
N THR A 47 -17.46 -11.35 3.07
CA THR A 47 -18.37 -11.18 4.22
C THR A 47 -18.42 -12.41 5.12
N LYS A 48 -18.36 -13.63 4.55
CA LYS A 48 -18.27 -14.88 5.32
C LYS A 48 -16.98 -15.00 6.15
N LEU A 49 -15.92 -14.30 5.75
CA LEU A 49 -14.65 -14.29 6.46
C LEU A 49 -14.56 -13.19 7.54
N GLY A 50 -15.66 -12.46 7.77
CA GLY A 50 -15.76 -11.45 8.84
C GLY A 50 -15.09 -10.12 8.52
N ALA A 51 -14.63 -9.90 7.28
CA ALA A 51 -14.08 -8.60 6.90
C ALA A 51 -15.21 -7.57 6.75
N PRO A 52 -15.00 -6.30 7.16
CA PRO A 52 -16.01 -5.26 7.06
C PRO A 52 -16.43 -5.03 5.61
N LEU A 53 -17.74 -4.92 5.39
CA LEU A 53 -18.32 -4.78 4.05
C LEU A 53 -17.72 -3.58 3.31
N VAL A 54 -17.70 -2.40 3.94
CA VAL A 54 -17.15 -1.18 3.31
C VAL A 54 -15.68 -1.36 2.92
N ALA A 55 -14.88 -2.01 3.77
CA ALA A 55 -13.48 -2.30 3.47
C ALA A 55 -13.32 -3.24 2.26
N ALA A 56 -14.18 -4.26 2.14
CA ALA A 56 -14.19 -5.16 1.00
C ALA A 56 -14.49 -4.42 -0.32
N HIS A 57 -15.53 -3.58 -0.32
CA HIS A 57 -15.89 -2.77 -1.48
C HIS A 57 -14.79 -1.79 -1.87
N MET A 58 -14.20 -1.10 -0.88
CA MET A 58 -13.07 -0.20 -1.12
C MET A 58 -11.85 -0.95 -1.65
N PHE A 59 -11.56 -2.15 -1.13
CA PHE A 59 -10.43 -2.96 -1.59
C PHE A 59 -10.56 -3.30 -3.09
N ILE A 60 -11.72 -3.81 -3.50
CA ILE A 60 -12.00 -4.16 -4.89
C ILE A 60 -11.95 -2.91 -5.79
N PHE A 61 -12.61 -1.83 -5.37
CA PHE A 61 -12.62 -0.58 -6.12
C PHE A 61 -11.22 -0.01 -6.31
N TYR A 62 -10.42 0.05 -5.24
CA TYR A 62 -9.09 0.64 -5.25
C TYR A 62 -8.13 -0.13 -6.16
N PHE A 63 -8.14 -1.48 -6.11
CA PHE A 63 -7.34 -2.28 -7.03
C PHE A 63 -7.86 -2.25 -8.46
N GLY A 64 -9.18 -2.09 -8.68
CA GLY A 64 -9.75 -1.85 -9.99
C GLY A 64 -9.39 -0.49 -10.60
N VAL A 65 -8.98 0.49 -9.79
CA VAL A 65 -8.40 1.76 -10.28
C VAL A 65 -6.91 1.58 -10.56
N ILE A 66 -6.17 0.95 -9.65
CA ILE A 66 -4.72 0.71 -9.77
C ILE A 66 -4.36 -0.24 -10.91
N SER A 67 -5.27 -1.12 -11.33
CA SER A 67 -5.09 -1.96 -12.51
C SER A 67 -4.66 -1.15 -13.75
N SER A 68 -5.16 0.08 -13.89
CA SER A 68 -4.87 0.97 -15.01
C SER A 68 -3.42 1.47 -15.07
N ILE A 69 -2.68 1.40 -13.96
CA ILE A 69 -1.25 1.75 -13.88
C ILE A 69 -0.34 0.52 -13.83
N THR A 70 -0.92 -0.69 -13.76
CA THR A 70 -0.18 -1.95 -13.58
C THR A 70 0.12 -2.60 -14.93
N PRO A 71 1.37 -2.97 -15.25
CA PRO A 71 1.69 -3.79 -16.42
C PRO A 71 0.95 -5.14 -16.36
N PRO A 72 0.50 -5.72 -17.50
CA PRO A 72 0.83 -5.36 -18.89
C PRO A 72 0.02 -4.25 -19.59
N VAL A 73 -1.02 -3.63 -19.02
CA VAL A 73 -1.86 -2.67 -19.79
C VAL A 73 -1.52 -1.19 -19.50
N ALA A 74 -1.16 -0.82 -18.27
CA ALA A 74 -0.61 0.47 -17.83
C ALA A 74 -0.84 1.69 -18.76
N LEU A 75 -2.10 1.97 -19.13
CA LEU A 75 -2.46 2.76 -20.32
C LEU A 75 -1.85 4.17 -20.29
N ALA A 76 -1.95 4.85 -19.14
CA ALA A 76 -1.41 6.19 -18.95
C ALA A 76 0.13 6.23 -19.06
N ALA A 77 0.81 5.24 -18.47
CA ALA A 77 2.27 5.14 -18.52
C ALA A 77 2.77 4.84 -19.95
N TYR A 78 2.03 4.03 -20.70
CA TYR A 78 2.38 3.70 -22.08
C TYR A 78 2.14 4.87 -23.03
N ALA A 79 1.05 5.62 -22.85
CA ALA A 79 0.81 6.86 -23.60
C ALA A 79 1.92 7.89 -23.32
N ALA A 80 2.30 8.09 -22.05
CA ALA A 80 3.39 8.99 -21.67
C ALA A 80 4.76 8.54 -22.24
N SER A 81 4.98 7.23 -22.37
CA SER A 81 6.20 6.69 -22.99
C SER A 81 6.29 7.03 -24.49
N GLY A 82 5.16 7.07 -25.20
CA GLY A 82 5.11 7.47 -26.61
C GLY A 82 5.44 8.96 -26.83
N ILE A 83 5.11 9.82 -25.86
CA ILE A 83 5.46 11.26 -25.91
C ILE A 83 6.94 11.48 -25.55
N SER A 84 7.45 10.78 -24.55
CA SER A 84 8.84 10.94 -24.06
C SER A 84 9.89 10.14 -24.84
N GLY A 85 9.47 9.20 -25.69
CA GLY A 85 10.37 8.28 -26.39
C GLY A 85 10.95 7.18 -25.49
N ALA A 86 10.45 7.02 -24.26
CA ALA A 86 10.89 5.98 -23.34
C ALA A 86 10.28 4.60 -23.71
N ASN A 87 10.88 3.52 -23.20
CA ASN A 87 10.30 2.18 -23.35
C ASN A 87 9.01 2.05 -22.51
N ALA A 88 7.90 1.70 -23.16
CA ALA A 88 6.58 1.58 -22.52
C ALA A 88 6.59 0.66 -21.30
N MET A 89 7.12 -0.55 -21.44
CA MET A 89 7.14 -1.56 -20.37
C MET A 89 7.98 -1.08 -19.16
N ARG A 90 9.18 -0.51 -19.40
CA ARG A 90 10.02 0.06 -18.34
C ARG A 90 9.32 1.24 -17.63
N THR A 91 8.60 2.05 -18.39
CA THR A 91 7.83 3.18 -17.84
C THR A 91 6.71 2.67 -16.93
N GLY A 92 5.99 1.62 -17.34
CA GLY A 92 4.97 0.96 -16.53
C GLY A 92 5.53 0.39 -15.21
N PHE A 93 6.64 -0.36 -15.26
CA PHE A 93 7.28 -0.86 -14.04
C PHE A 93 7.77 0.27 -13.12
N THR A 94 8.27 1.36 -13.69
CA THR A 94 8.70 2.53 -12.92
C THR A 94 7.49 3.20 -12.26
N ALA A 95 6.37 3.35 -12.97
CA ALA A 95 5.12 3.87 -12.42
C ALA A 95 4.61 3.01 -11.25
N CYS A 96 4.59 1.68 -11.38
CA CYS A 96 4.25 0.78 -10.29
C CYS A 96 5.18 0.93 -9.08
N ARG A 97 6.49 1.06 -9.31
CA ARG A 97 7.46 1.25 -8.23
C ARG A 97 7.19 2.54 -7.46
N LEU A 98 6.85 3.62 -8.16
CA LEU A 98 6.47 4.90 -7.54
C LEU A 98 5.13 4.81 -6.81
N ALA A 99 4.19 4.03 -7.35
CA ALA A 99 2.86 3.84 -6.78
C ALA A 99 2.76 2.74 -5.73
N ILE A 100 3.87 2.17 -5.24
CA ILE A 100 3.83 0.99 -4.36
C ILE A 100 3.07 1.24 -3.05
N THR A 101 3.07 2.49 -2.57
CA THR A 101 2.28 2.90 -1.40
C THR A 101 0.79 2.73 -1.62
N ALA A 102 0.32 2.94 -2.86
CA ALA A 102 -1.07 2.76 -3.23
C ALA A 102 -1.48 1.27 -3.17
N PHE A 103 -0.56 0.32 -3.39
CA PHE A 103 -0.87 -1.11 -3.23
C PHE A 103 -1.06 -1.52 -1.75
N ILE A 104 -0.57 -0.72 -0.79
CA ILE A 104 -0.63 -1.05 0.64
C ILE A 104 -1.93 -0.54 1.28
N VAL A 105 -2.41 0.64 0.87
CA VAL A 105 -3.58 1.31 1.45
C VAL A 105 -4.83 0.40 1.54
N PRO A 106 -5.19 -0.39 0.51
CA PRO A 106 -6.33 -1.30 0.60
C PRO A 106 -6.20 -2.32 1.73
N TYR A 107 -5.01 -2.86 1.98
CA TYR A 107 -4.78 -3.78 3.09
C TYR A 107 -4.97 -3.06 4.43
N LEU A 108 -4.53 -1.80 4.54
CA LEU A 108 -4.75 -1.00 5.75
C LEU A 108 -6.24 -0.79 6.03
N PHE A 109 -7.08 -0.60 5.02
CA PHE A 109 -8.54 -0.50 5.21
C PHE A 109 -9.19 -1.78 5.72
N VAL A 110 -8.65 -2.93 5.33
CA VAL A 110 -9.16 -4.24 5.77
C VAL A 110 -8.74 -4.55 7.21
N TYR A 111 -7.49 -4.27 7.57
CA TYR A 111 -6.96 -4.54 8.91
C TYR A 111 -7.27 -3.45 9.94
N TYR A 112 -7.46 -2.21 9.48
CA TYR A 112 -7.76 -1.04 10.31
C TYR A 112 -8.97 -0.28 9.73
N PRO A 113 -10.18 -0.82 9.85
CA PRO A 113 -11.37 -0.23 9.24
C PRO A 113 -11.76 1.12 9.88
N GLU A 114 -11.20 1.46 11.04
CA GLU A 114 -11.23 2.80 11.62
C GLU A 114 -10.68 3.89 10.68
N LEU A 115 -9.78 3.55 9.75
CA LEU A 115 -9.31 4.46 8.70
C LEU A 115 -10.42 4.84 7.70
N LEU A 116 -11.49 4.04 7.62
CA LEU A 116 -12.66 4.32 6.78
C LEU A 116 -13.73 5.14 7.51
N LEU A 117 -13.48 5.55 8.76
CA LEU A 117 -14.42 6.30 9.59
C LEU A 117 -15.77 5.58 9.82
N THR A 118 -15.80 4.26 9.61
CA THR A 118 -17.00 3.44 9.83
C THR A 118 -17.12 2.98 11.27
N GLN A 119 -16.00 2.95 12.00
CA GLN A 119 -15.89 2.46 13.38
C GLN A 119 -14.69 3.09 14.10
N GLY A 120 -14.63 2.90 15.43
CA GLY A 120 -13.55 3.38 16.28
C GLY A 120 -13.83 4.73 16.95
N THR A 121 -13.13 4.97 18.05
CA THR A 121 -13.13 6.26 18.74
C THR A 121 -12.26 7.28 17.99
N PHE A 122 -12.48 8.57 18.24
CA PHE A 122 -11.66 9.63 17.65
C PHE A 122 -10.15 9.43 17.92
N GLY A 123 -9.79 8.95 19.12
CA GLY A 123 -8.40 8.67 19.48
C GLY A 123 -7.79 7.52 18.67
N GLU A 124 -8.54 6.44 18.45
CA GLU A 124 -8.09 5.30 17.64
C GLU A 124 -7.91 5.68 16.17
N ILE A 125 -8.86 6.44 15.62
CA ILE A 125 -8.79 6.96 14.26
C ILE A 125 -7.56 7.86 14.09
N ALA A 126 -7.38 8.84 14.98
CA ALA A 126 -6.24 9.76 14.92
C ALA A 126 -4.89 9.03 15.06
N TYR A 127 -4.83 8.05 15.97
CA TYR A 127 -3.65 7.21 16.15
C TYR A 127 -3.33 6.41 14.88
N ARG A 128 -4.29 5.67 14.34
CA ARG A 128 -4.08 4.82 13.16
C ARG A 128 -3.82 5.62 11.91
N LEU A 129 -4.46 6.77 11.74
CA LEU A 129 -4.17 7.68 10.65
C LEU A 129 -2.72 8.15 10.72
N THR A 130 -2.27 8.63 11.88
CA THR A 130 -0.91 9.14 12.07
C THR A 130 0.14 8.05 11.82
N VAL A 131 -0.01 6.87 12.45
CA VAL A 131 0.92 5.75 12.31
C VAL A 131 0.98 5.25 10.86
N SER A 132 -0.19 5.10 10.22
CA SER A 132 -0.27 4.62 8.84
C SER A 132 0.34 5.61 7.85
N SER A 133 0.11 6.92 8.04
CA SER A 133 0.73 7.97 7.23
C SER A 133 2.25 7.96 7.33
N VAL A 134 2.80 7.82 8.55
CA VAL A 134 4.26 7.69 8.75
C VAL A 134 4.80 6.43 8.09
N GLY A 135 4.10 5.29 8.24
CA GLY A 135 4.47 4.04 7.56
C GLY A 135 4.49 4.19 6.03
N ILE A 136 3.49 4.86 5.45
CA ILE A 136 3.42 5.15 4.01
C ILE A 136 4.61 6.01 3.56
N ILE A 137 5.01 7.02 4.34
CA ILE A 137 6.20 7.84 4.06
C ILE A 137 7.47 6.98 4.06
N PHE A 138 7.61 6.05 5.02
CA PHE A 138 8.76 5.15 5.09
C PHE A 138 8.81 4.19 3.90
N VAL A 139 7.68 3.63 3.48
CA VAL A 139 7.60 2.84 2.24
C VAL A 139 7.98 3.69 1.04
N ALA A 140 7.47 4.92 0.94
CA ALA A 140 7.74 5.83 -0.16
C ALA A 140 9.25 6.09 -0.29
N MET A 141 9.95 6.36 0.83
CA MET A 141 11.41 6.53 0.86
C MET A 141 12.15 5.25 0.45
N ALA A 142 11.73 4.09 0.96
CA ALA A 142 12.32 2.81 0.59
C ALA A 142 12.13 2.49 -0.90
N ALA A 143 10.98 2.81 -1.48
CA ALA A 143 10.61 2.45 -2.84
C ALA A 143 11.26 3.36 -3.89
N MET A 144 11.26 4.66 -3.64
CA MET A 144 11.71 5.62 -4.64
C MET A 144 13.22 5.54 -4.88
N ALA A 145 14.03 5.18 -3.87
CA ALA A 145 15.50 5.18 -3.95
C ALA A 145 16.10 6.52 -4.43
N TYR A 146 15.26 7.55 -4.51
CA TYR A 146 15.54 8.84 -5.09
C TYR A 146 15.09 9.86 -4.04
N GLY A 147 16.11 10.53 -3.53
CA GLY A 147 16.12 11.62 -2.57
C GLY A 147 17.49 12.28 -2.73
N ARG A 148 17.78 13.32 -1.95
CA ARG A 148 18.97 14.18 -2.13
C ARG A 148 20.33 13.46 -2.02
N SER A 149 20.36 12.19 -1.58
CA SER A 149 21.42 11.20 -1.81
C SER A 149 20.79 9.83 -2.15
N LEU A 150 21.49 8.98 -2.91
CA LEU A 150 21.02 7.61 -3.16
C LEU A 150 21.05 6.82 -1.84
N LEU A 151 19.88 6.44 -1.33
CA LEU A 151 19.77 5.51 -0.21
C LEU A 151 20.40 4.17 -0.62
N GLY A 152 21.34 3.68 0.17
CA GLY A 152 21.90 2.35 -0.04
C GLY A 152 20.83 1.26 0.11
N ALA A 153 21.11 0.07 -0.41
CA ALA A 153 20.19 -1.07 -0.23
C ALA A 153 19.89 -1.33 1.26
N GLY A 154 20.87 -1.08 2.14
CA GLY A 154 20.72 -1.15 3.60
C GLY A 154 19.72 -0.15 4.16
N ASP A 155 19.86 1.14 3.83
CA ASP A 155 18.96 2.20 4.32
C ASP A 155 17.52 1.96 3.87
N ARG A 156 17.34 1.50 2.62
CA ARG A 156 16.03 1.13 2.06
C ARG A 156 15.41 -0.04 2.82
N LEU A 157 16.21 -1.04 3.20
CA LEU A 157 15.74 -2.16 3.99
C LEU A 157 15.32 -1.70 5.40
N VAL A 158 16.10 -0.83 6.04
CA VAL A 158 15.75 -0.28 7.37
C VAL A 158 14.44 0.49 7.30
N MET A 159 14.23 1.34 6.29
CA MET A 159 12.97 2.06 6.08
C MET A 159 11.79 1.11 5.80
N ALA A 160 12.00 0.07 5.00
CA ALA A 160 10.96 -0.93 4.72
C ALA A 160 10.57 -1.71 5.99
N VAL A 161 11.55 -2.11 6.82
CA VAL A 161 11.30 -2.79 8.09
C VAL A 161 10.59 -1.87 9.08
N ALA A 162 11.02 -0.61 9.20
CA ALA A 162 10.37 0.38 10.05
C ALA A 162 8.90 0.59 9.64
N ALA A 163 8.62 0.67 8.33
CA ALA A 163 7.25 0.75 7.82
C ALA A 163 6.42 -0.49 8.13
N ALA A 164 6.98 -1.69 7.90
CA ALA A 164 6.31 -2.95 8.19
C ALA A 164 5.91 -3.04 9.68
N LEU A 165 6.80 -2.63 10.59
CA LEU A 165 6.53 -2.57 12.02
C LEU A 165 5.37 -1.64 12.37
N LEU A 166 5.27 -0.47 11.72
CA LEU A 166 4.18 0.49 11.91
C LEU A 166 2.83 -0.03 11.43
N PHE A 167 2.81 -0.93 10.46
CA PHE A 167 1.57 -1.53 9.94
C PHE A 167 1.06 -2.71 10.78
N LEU A 168 1.80 -3.14 11.81
CA LEU A 168 1.37 -4.23 12.69
C LEU A 168 0.42 -3.75 13.79
N ALA A 169 -0.42 -4.67 14.27
CA ALA A 169 -1.46 -4.35 15.26
C ALA A 169 -0.92 -4.33 16.71
N SER A 170 0.31 -3.87 16.92
CA SER A 170 0.95 -3.82 18.25
C SER A 170 1.52 -2.43 18.53
N PRO A 171 1.03 -1.69 19.55
CA PRO A 171 1.55 -0.36 19.88
C PRO A 171 3.06 -0.33 20.16
N TRP A 172 3.59 -1.40 20.76
CA TRP A 172 5.03 -1.53 21.02
C TRP A 172 5.85 -1.67 19.74
N LEU A 173 5.34 -2.43 18.77
CA LEU A 173 5.98 -2.55 17.45
C LEU A 173 5.87 -1.23 16.67
N ASN A 174 4.75 -0.52 16.80
CA ASN A 174 4.58 0.79 16.17
C ASN A 174 5.58 1.80 16.75
N LEU A 175 5.76 1.81 18.08
CA LEU A 175 6.77 2.65 18.72
C LEU A 175 8.18 2.27 18.26
N ALA A 176 8.50 0.98 18.21
CA ALA A 176 9.80 0.52 17.72
C ALA A 176 10.03 0.93 16.25
N GLY A 177 9.04 0.74 15.38
CA GLY A 177 9.09 1.16 13.98
C GLY A 177 9.29 2.66 13.83
N LEU A 178 8.60 3.47 14.65
CA LEU A 178 8.76 4.92 14.68
C LEU A 178 10.18 5.32 15.10
N LEU A 179 10.70 4.73 16.18
CA LEU A 179 12.03 5.03 16.71
C LEU A 179 13.14 4.61 15.73
N ILE A 180 13.03 3.42 15.13
CA ILE A 180 13.98 2.94 14.12
C ILE A 180 13.95 3.86 12.90
N GLY A 181 12.77 4.18 12.38
CA GLY A 181 12.63 5.01 11.21
C GLY A 181 13.10 6.45 11.43
N ALA A 182 12.64 7.10 12.51
CA ALA A 182 13.06 8.45 12.87
C ALA A 182 14.56 8.52 13.21
N GLY A 183 15.07 7.55 13.99
CA GLY A 183 16.48 7.47 14.35
C GLY A 183 17.38 7.30 13.13
N HIS A 184 16.97 6.46 12.18
CA HIS A 184 17.71 6.27 10.94
C HIS A 184 17.61 7.50 10.02
N MET A 185 16.48 8.20 9.95
CA MET A 185 16.39 9.49 9.25
C MET A 185 17.35 10.54 9.83
N VAL A 186 17.45 10.64 11.17
CA VAL A 186 18.40 11.54 11.83
C VAL A 186 19.85 11.13 11.54
N PHE A 187 20.15 9.84 11.49
CA PHE A 187 21.46 9.32 11.10
C PHE A 187 21.82 9.71 9.66
N LEU A 188 20.90 9.51 8.72
CA LEU A 188 21.05 9.93 7.32
C LEU A 188 21.29 11.45 7.22
N GLN A 189 20.59 12.24 8.04
CA GLN A 189 20.78 13.68 8.10
C GLN A 189 22.18 14.09 8.57
N LYS A 190 22.72 13.42 9.59
CA LYS A 190 24.05 13.71 10.14
C LYS A 190 25.20 13.20 9.26
N SER A 191 24.98 12.12 8.51
CA SER A 191 25.99 11.53 7.61
C SER A 191 26.23 12.35 6.32
N GLY A 192 25.64 13.54 6.19
CA GLY A 192 25.68 14.33 4.94
C GLY A 192 24.74 13.80 3.85
N ASN A 193 24.01 12.73 4.11
CA ASN A 193 22.99 12.12 3.25
C ASN A 193 21.57 12.65 3.58
N ALA A 194 21.49 13.85 4.15
CA ALA A 194 20.24 14.44 4.60
C ALA A 194 19.29 14.74 3.44
N PRO A 195 18.02 14.35 3.52
CA PRO A 195 16.97 14.98 2.74
C PRO A 195 16.84 16.41 3.25
N ALA A 196 17.53 17.35 2.62
CA ALA A 196 17.20 18.75 2.82
C ALA A 196 15.70 18.93 2.46
N ALA A 197 14.99 19.67 3.31
CA ALA A 197 13.55 19.80 3.25
C ALA A 197 13.12 20.33 1.87
N ALA A 198 12.18 19.62 1.23
CA ALA A 198 11.48 20.13 0.06
C ALA A 198 10.33 21.01 0.57
N LEU A 199 10.59 22.31 0.63
CA LEU A 199 9.61 23.35 0.33
C LEU A 199 9.83 23.76 -1.13
#